data_AF-A0A9P6R6M7-F1
#
_entry.id   AF-A0A9P6R6M7-F1
#
_cell.length_a   1.000
_cell.length_b   1.000
_cell.length_c   1.000
_cell.angle_alpha   90.00
_cell.angle_beta   90.00
_cell.angle_gamma   90.00
#
_symmetry.space_group_name_H-M   'P 1'
#
loop_
_entity.id
_entity.type
_entity.pdbx_description
1 polymer ?
#
loop_
_entity_poly.entity_id
_entity_poly.type
_entity_poly.pdbx_seq_one_letter_code
_entity_poly.pdbx_strand_id
1 'polypeptide(L)'
;MLKSILLLSTLCTIGAFAQTWSFQVTNNAGKTATGTIEGYQRFCQCLETTQSAKIKNTNGGVMKLFSTDDCTGNFAVLSKGSTQSNAQWVNSVSVGVDGIPSFGPTQCDPLF
;
A
#
# COMPACT_ATOMS: atom_id res chain seq x y z
N MET A 1 7.98 -54.16 -25.80
CA MET A 1 6.91 -53.38 -25.15
C MET A 1 7.50 -52.05 -24.68
N LEU A 2 7.70 -51.10 -25.59
CA LEU A 2 7.97 -49.69 -25.24
C LEU A 2 6.62 -48.98 -25.30
N LYS A 3 5.90 -48.98 -24.18
CA LYS A 3 4.66 -48.20 -24.06
C LYS A 3 4.82 -47.24 -22.89
N SER A 4 4.76 -45.97 -23.23
CA SER A 4 4.20 -44.91 -22.39
C SER A 4 5.05 -44.47 -21.19
N ILE A 5 6.05 -43.62 -21.45
CA ILE A 5 6.47 -42.61 -20.45
C ILE A 5 6.48 -41.26 -21.17
N LEU A 6 5.29 -40.67 -21.30
CA LEU A 6 5.08 -39.37 -21.91
C LEU A 6 3.91 -38.70 -21.17
N LEU A 7 4.11 -38.38 -19.90
CA LEU A 7 3.11 -37.66 -19.10
C LEU A 7 3.78 -37.14 -17.83
N LEU A 8 4.49 -36.02 -17.90
CA LEU A 8 4.74 -35.16 -16.73
C LEU A 8 5.10 -33.73 -17.17
N SER A 9 4.29 -33.18 -18.06
CA SER A 9 4.28 -31.75 -18.39
C SER A 9 2.93 -31.16 -18.01
N THR A 10 2.63 -31.12 -16.71
CA THR A 10 1.52 -30.32 -16.18
C THR A 10 2.10 -29.18 -15.38
N LEU A 11 2.15 -28.05 -16.11
CA LEU A 11 2.34 -26.69 -15.70
C LEU A 11 1.95 -26.41 -14.24
N CYS A 12 2.94 -26.09 -13.42
CA CYS A 12 2.73 -25.17 -12.32
C CYS A 12 3.50 -23.89 -12.66
N THR A 13 3.06 -23.19 -13.72
CA THR A 13 3.38 -21.77 -13.85
C THR A 13 2.59 -21.07 -12.76
N ILE A 14 3.14 -21.02 -11.56
CA ILE A 14 2.69 -20.12 -10.51
C ILE A 14 2.95 -18.73 -11.07
N GLY A 15 1.96 -18.16 -11.76
CA GLY A 15 1.99 -16.76 -12.11
C GLY A 15 2.08 -16.00 -10.79
N ALA A 16 3.26 -15.48 -10.46
CA ALA A 16 3.40 -14.49 -9.42
C ALA A 16 2.67 -13.24 -9.92
N PHE A 17 1.35 -13.17 -9.70
CA PHE A 17 0.58 -11.97 -9.99
C PHE A 17 1.18 -10.87 -9.12
N ALA A 18 1.81 -9.87 -9.73
CA ALA A 18 2.23 -8.68 -8.99
C ALA A 18 0.97 -8.09 -8.35
N GLN A 19 0.91 -8.10 -7.02
CA GLN A 19 -0.17 -7.45 -6.28
C GLN A 19 0.07 -5.94 -6.39
N THR A 20 -0.91 -5.20 -6.92
CA THR A 20 -0.85 -3.74 -6.98
C THR A 20 -1.73 -3.15 -5.89
N TRP A 21 -1.10 -2.45 -4.96
CA TRP A 21 -1.76 -1.73 -3.88
C TRP A 21 -1.93 -0.27 -4.27
N SER A 22 -3.07 0.33 -3.93
CA SER A 22 -3.29 1.74 -4.22
C SER A 22 -4.09 2.46 -3.15
N PHE A 23 -3.83 3.75 -3.04
CA PHE A 23 -4.57 4.67 -2.20
C PHE A 23 -4.57 6.06 -2.82
N GLN A 24 -5.51 6.89 -2.40
CA GLN A 24 -5.62 8.28 -2.84
C GLN A 24 -5.47 9.22 -1.66
N VAL A 25 -4.75 10.31 -1.88
CA VAL A 25 -4.60 11.39 -0.91
C VAL A 25 -5.14 12.67 -1.54
N THR A 26 -6.09 13.31 -0.87
CA THR A 26 -6.62 14.62 -1.26
C THR A 26 -6.12 15.64 -0.25
N ASN A 27 -5.46 16.71 -0.72
CA ASN A 27 -4.98 17.79 0.14
C ASN A 27 -6.09 18.81 0.46
N ASN A 28 -5.78 19.80 1.30
CA ASN A 28 -6.73 20.86 1.69
C ASN A 28 -7.22 21.72 0.51
N ALA A 29 -6.48 21.78 -0.60
CA ALA A 29 -6.87 22.49 -1.82
C ALA A 29 -7.77 21.64 -2.75
N GLY A 30 -8.08 20.39 -2.37
CA GLY A 30 -8.89 19.48 -3.18
C GLY A 30 -8.12 18.74 -4.28
N LYS A 31 -6.79 18.95 -4.41
CA LYS A 31 -5.95 18.20 -5.35
C LYS A 31 -5.79 16.77 -4.84
N THR A 32 -5.96 15.79 -5.72
CA THR A 32 -5.87 14.35 -5.38
C THR A 32 -4.70 13.69 -6.13
N ALA A 33 -3.84 12.97 -5.39
CA ALA A 33 -2.81 12.09 -5.92
C ALA A 33 -3.18 10.63 -5.63
N THR A 34 -2.69 9.73 -6.48
CA THR A 34 -2.79 8.28 -6.25
C THR A 34 -1.40 7.75 -5.94
N GLY A 35 -1.24 7.15 -4.76
CA GLY A 35 -0.07 6.35 -4.43
C GLY A 35 -0.31 4.91 -4.91
N THR A 36 0.61 4.39 -5.71
CA THR A 36 0.58 3.00 -6.21
C THR A 36 1.84 2.30 -5.79
N ILE A 37 1.69 1.10 -5.25
CA ILE A 37 2.78 0.27 -4.74
C ILE A 37 2.63 -1.12 -5.36
N GLU A 38 3.71 -1.65 -5.92
CA GLU A 38 3.71 -2.97 -6.56
C GLU A 38 4.45 -4.00 -5.71
N GLY A 39 3.97 -5.24 -5.77
CA GLY A 39 4.62 -6.41 -5.20
C GLY A 39 4.03 -6.88 -3.87
N TYR A 40 4.81 -7.74 -3.20
CA TYR A 40 4.40 -8.47 -1.99
C TYR A 40 4.94 -7.84 -0.71
N GLN A 41 5.51 -6.64 -0.81
CA GLN A 41 6.06 -5.90 0.32
C GLN A 41 5.01 -4.95 0.89
N ARG A 42 5.27 -4.50 2.11
CA ARG A 42 4.52 -3.43 2.75
C ARG A 42 5.42 -2.22 2.80
N PHE A 43 4.95 -1.10 2.26
CA PHE A 43 5.75 0.11 2.15
C PHE A 43 5.19 1.18 3.08
N CYS A 44 6.09 1.91 3.70
CA CYS A 44 5.76 3.17 4.35
C CYS A 44 5.91 4.31 3.34
N GLN A 45 4.83 5.06 3.13
CA GLN A 45 4.83 6.29 2.38
C GLN A 45 4.71 7.46 3.35
N CYS A 46 5.69 8.36 3.33
CA CYS A 46 5.62 9.62 4.05
C CYS A 46 4.67 10.59 3.34
N LEU A 47 3.83 11.28 4.11
CA LEU A 47 2.80 12.23 3.70
C LEU A 47 2.88 13.58 4.43
N GLU A 48 3.84 13.77 5.34
CA GLU A 48 3.96 14.97 6.19
C GLU A 48 3.89 16.27 5.39
N THR A 49 4.56 16.33 4.24
CA THR A 49 4.60 17.49 3.34
C THR A 49 3.35 17.67 2.47
N THR A 50 2.44 16.69 2.45
CA THR A 50 1.30 16.62 1.52
C THR A 50 0.04 17.34 2.04
N GLN A 51 -0.02 17.68 3.34
CA GLN A 51 -1.18 18.30 4.01
C GLN A 51 -2.50 17.56 3.71
N SER A 52 -2.52 16.27 4.05
CA SER A 52 -3.62 15.35 3.74
C SER A 52 -4.94 15.76 4.39
N ALA A 53 -5.94 16.16 3.61
CA ALA A 53 -7.30 16.41 4.11
C ALA A 53 -8.12 15.11 4.19
N LYS A 54 -7.95 14.25 3.18
CA LYS A 54 -8.63 12.95 3.06
C LYS A 54 -7.67 11.90 2.52
N ILE A 55 -7.80 10.68 3.04
CA ILE A 55 -7.06 9.51 2.54
C ILE A 55 -8.07 8.40 2.25
N LYS A 56 -8.05 7.86 1.03
CA LYS A 56 -8.92 6.76 0.61
C LYS A 56 -8.09 5.53 0.31
N ASN A 57 -8.39 4.43 0.99
CA ASN A 57 -7.81 3.12 0.68
C ASN A 57 -8.57 2.52 -0.51
N THR A 58 -8.05 2.67 -1.73
CA THR A 58 -8.71 2.14 -2.93
C THR A 58 -8.47 0.65 -3.10
N ASN A 59 -7.22 0.21 -2.97
CA ASN A 59 -6.83 -1.19 -3.08
C ASN A 59 -5.59 -1.53 -2.23
N GLY A 60 -5.40 -0.88 -1.08
CA GLY A 60 -4.21 -1.01 -0.21
C GLY A 60 -4.23 -2.18 0.77
N GLY A 61 -5.20 -3.08 0.70
CA GLY A 61 -5.44 -4.09 1.73
C GLY A 61 -5.92 -3.44 3.03
N VAL A 62 -5.35 -3.83 4.17
CA VAL A 62 -5.52 -3.11 5.45
C VAL A 62 -4.41 -2.06 5.55
N MET A 63 -4.76 -0.79 5.39
CA MET A 63 -3.82 0.33 5.52
C MET A 63 -3.69 0.74 7.00
N LYS A 64 -2.50 1.21 7.38
CA LYS A 64 -2.25 1.81 8.69
C LYS A 64 -1.85 3.27 8.51
N LEU A 65 -2.45 4.16 9.28
CA LEU A 65 -2.24 5.61 9.23
C LEU A 65 -1.53 6.05 10.51
N PHE A 66 -0.43 6.77 10.38
CA PHE A 66 0.42 7.16 11.50
C PHE A 66 0.53 8.67 11.59
N SER A 67 0.70 9.18 12.81
CA SER A 67 1.06 10.58 13.06
C SER A 67 2.57 10.82 12.98
N THR A 68 3.38 9.77 12.88
CA THR A 68 4.82 9.88 12.58
C THR A 68 5.04 9.84 11.08
N ASP A 69 6.20 10.30 10.64
CA ASP A 69 6.66 10.31 9.24
C ASP A 69 7.26 8.97 8.77
N ASP A 70 7.52 8.06 9.71
CA ASP A 70 8.29 6.82 9.50
C ASP A 70 7.49 5.50 9.69
N CYS A 71 6.16 5.57 9.78
CA CYS A 71 5.26 4.45 10.06
C CYS A 71 5.58 3.67 11.36
N THR A 72 6.05 4.37 12.39
CA THR A 72 6.26 3.81 13.74
C THR A 72 5.21 4.29 14.75
N GLY A 73 5.15 3.63 15.91
CA GLY A 73 4.23 3.99 16.98
C GLY A 73 2.78 3.57 16.74
N ASN A 74 1.85 4.34 17.30
CA ASN A 74 0.42 4.05 17.24
C ASN A 74 -0.15 4.39 15.86
N PHE A 75 -1.13 3.59 15.43
CA PHE A 75 -1.77 3.77 14.13
C PHE A 75 -3.28 3.63 14.20
N ALA A 76 -3.97 4.33 13.30
CA ALA A 76 -5.33 4.01 12.94
C ALA A 76 -5.35 3.01 11.78
N VAL A 77 -6.32 2.11 11.77
CA VAL A 77 -6.51 1.15 10.68
C VAL A 77 -7.55 1.70 9.70
N LEU A 78 -7.23 1.66 8.41
CA LEU A 78 -8.14 2.03 7.33
C LEU A 78 -8.36 0.82 6.40
N SER A 79 -9.54 0.21 6.49
CA SER A 79 -9.90 -0.96 5.68
C SER A 79 -10.02 -0.62 4.19
N LYS A 80 -9.85 -1.64 3.34
CA LYS A 80 -10.04 -1.50 1.89
C LYS A 80 -11.40 -0.88 1.55
N GLY A 81 -11.41 0.06 0.62
CA GLY A 81 -12.58 0.83 0.19
C GLY A 81 -12.97 1.98 1.14
N SER A 82 -12.39 2.04 2.33
CA SER A 82 -12.74 3.05 3.34
C SER A 82 -12.00 4.37 3.10
N THR A 83 -12.55 5.44 3.67
CA THR A 83 -11.99 6.79 3.59
C THR A 83 -11.82 7.36 4.99
N GLN A 84 -10.61 7.82 5.30
CA GLN A 84 -10.34 8.67 6.45
C GLN A 84 -10.54 10.13 6.04
N SER A 85 -11.53 10.79 6.63
CA SER A 85 -11.68 12.25 6.56
C SER A 85 -10.95 12.91 7.72
N ASN A 86 -10.68 14.21 7.62
CA ASN A 86 -9.90 14.97 8.61
C ASN A 86 -8.53 14.32 8.87
N ALA A 87 -7.82 14.00 7.79
CA ALA A 87 -6.56 13.25 7.83
C ALA A 87 -5.32 14.15 8.05
N GLN A 88 -5.49 15.39 8.53
CA GLN A 88 -4.38 16.35 8.66
C GLN A 88 -3.34 15.91 9.70
N TRP A 89 -3.72 15.01 10.60
CA TRP A 89 -2.82 14.42 11.58
C TRP A 89 -1.96 13.29 11.02
N VAL A 90 -2.25 12.80 9.80
CA VAL A 90 -1.56 11.66 9.20
C VAL A 90 -0.31 12.13 8.47
N ASN A 91 0.85 11.72 8.98
CA ASN A 91 2.16 12.05 8.44
C ASN A 91 2.79 10.89 7.66
N SER A 92 2.32 9.66 7.83
CA SER A 92 2.71 8.54 6.97
C SER A 92 1.63 7.46 6.90
N VAL A 93 1.70 6.65 5.85
CA VAL A 93 0.81 5.51 5.64
C VAL A 93 1.60 4.26 5.31
N SER A 94 1.22 3.16 5.94
CA SER A 94 1.77 1.84 5.64
C SER A 94 0.76 1.03 4.84
N VAL A 95 1.16 0.60 3.65
CA VAL A 95 0.29 -0.01 2.64
C VAL A 95 0.95 -1.25 2.05
N GLY A 96 0.19 -2.32 1.83
CA GLY A 96 0.67 -3.56 1.25
C GLY A 96 0.12 -4.78 1.97
N VAL A 97 0.83 -5.90 1.84
CA VAL A 97 0.45 -7.18 2.47
C VAL A 97 0.29 -7.00 3.99
N ASP A 98 -0.74 -7.63 4.55
CA ASP A 98 -0.98 -7.59 5.99
C ASP A 98 -0.06 -8.59 6.73
N GLY A 99 0.23 -8.32 8.00
CA GLY A 99 1.05 -9.19 8.84
C GLY A 99 2.57 -9.14 8.60
N ILE A 100 3.05 -8.33 7.64
CA ILE A 100 4.50 -8.11 7.44
C ILE A 100 4.92 -6.69 7.85
N PRO A 101 6.18 -6.49 8.30
CA PRO A 101 6.71 -5.16 8.59
C PRO A 101 6.73 -4.25 7.36
N SER A 102 6.59 -2.95 7.58
CA SER A 102 6.78 -1.95 6.53
C SER A 102 8.26 -1.76 6.23
N PHE A 103 8.59 -1.49 4.97
CA PHE A 103 9.89 -0.98 4.53
C PHE A 103 9.82 0.53 4.22
N GLY A 104 10.88 1.27 4.52
CA GLY A 104 10.94 2.72 4.35
C GLY A 104 10.21 3.51 5.46
N PRO A 105 10.00 4.83 5.28
CA PRO A 105 10.40 5.61 4.12
C PRO A 105 11.89 5.96 4.21
N THR A 106 12.60 5.90 3.09
CA THR A 106 14.00 6.36 3.05
C THR A 106 14.08 7.88 2.88
N GLN A 107 13.03 8.50 2.33
CA GLN A 107 12.89 9.94 2.09
C GLN A 107 11.40 10.36 2.14
N CYS A 108 11.13 11.61 2.51
CA CYS A 108 9.79 12.21 2.59
C CYS A 108 9.51 13.14 1.40
N ASP A 109 9.42 12.56 0.20
CA ASP A 109 9.07 13.34 -0.98
C ASP A 109 7.56 13.63 -1.02
N PRO A 110 7.14 14.86 -1.35
CA PRO A 110 5.72 15.18 -1.48
C PRO A 110 5.10 14.39 -2.64
N LEU A 111 3.84 13.99 -2.48
CA LEU A 111 3.06 13.39 -3.58
C LEU A 111 2.65 14.41 -4.67
N PHE A 112 3.01 15.70 -4.52
CA PHE A 112 2.55 16.82 -5.34
C PHE A 112 3.63 17.85 -5.66
#